data_AF-A0A2V2FMX3-F1
#
_entry.id   AF-A0A2V2FMX3-F1
#
_cell.length_a   1.000
_cell.length_b   1.000
_cell.length_c   1.000
_cell.angle_alpha   90.00
_cell.angle_beta   90.00
_cell.angle_gamma   90.00
#
_symmetry.space_group_name_H-M   'P 1'
#
loop_
_entity.id
_entity.type
_entity.pdbx_description
1 polymer ?
#
loop_
_entity_poly.entity_id
_entity_poly.type
_entity_poly.pdbx_seq_one_letter_code
_entity_poly.pdbx_strand_id
1 'polypeptide(L)'
;VGLMDGSGTRVVEYTYDAWGKLISTTGTLATSLGADNPFRYRGYYYDTETGLYYLMTRYYDPEVCRFISADVYMSTGQGVLGGNMWAYCGNNR
;
A
#
# COMPACT_ATOMS: atom_id res chain seq x y z
N VAL A 1 -0.12 10.20 -4.95
CA VAL A 1 0.33 10.55 -3.57
C VAL A 1 1.71 11.18 -3.70
N GLY A 2 2.17 12.04 -2.80
CA GLY A 2 3.48 12.67 -2.96
C GLY A 2 3.95 13.42 -1.73
N LEU A 3 5.20 13.90 -1.79
CA LEU A 3 5.82 14.71 -0.75
C LEU A 3 6.00 16.13 -1.28
N MET A 4 5.71 17.10 -0.41
CA MET A 4 5.86 18.53 -0.68
C MET A 4 6.98 19.08 0.22
N ASP A 5 7.73 20.06 -0.27
CA ASP A 5 8.64 20.83 0.56
C ASP A 5 7.92 21.91 1.38
N GLY A 6 8.66 22.66 2.20
CA GLY A 6 8.11 23.73 3.03
C GLY A 6 7.54 24.93 2.24
N SER A 7 7.79 25.02 0.93
CA SER A 7 7.21 26.04 0.05
C SER A 7 5.94 25.57 -0.66
N GLY A 8 5.55 24.30 -0.47
CA GLY A 8 4.40 23.68 -1.14
C GLY A 8 4.73 23.11 -2.53
N THR A 9 6.01 23.02 -2.89
CA THR A 9 6.42 22.43 -4.17
C THR A 9 6.48 20.91 -4.07
N ARG A 10 5.91 20.20 -5.05
CA ARG A 10 5.94 18.73 -5.10
C ARG A 10 7.33 18.25 -5.48
N VAL A 11 8.02 17.62 -4.53
CA VAL A 11 9.38 17.09 -4.70
C VAL A 11 9.39 15.60 -4.99
N VAL A 12 8.33 14.88 -4.63
CA VAL A 12 8.13 13.46 -4.93
C VAL A 12 6.66 13.21 -5.30
N GLU A 13 6.44 12.36 -6.30
CA GLU A 13 5.13 11.86 -6.69
C GLU A 13 5.19 10.35 -6.91
N TYR A 14 4.25 9.64 -6.30
CA TYR A 14 4.04 8.21 -6.45
C TYR A 14 2.72 7.96 -7.17
N THR A 15 2.81 7.15 -8.23
CA THR A 15 1.65 6.65 -9.00
C THR A 15 1.48 5.18 -8.72
N TYR A 16 0.24 4.76 -8.44
CA TYR A 16 -0.09 3.37 -8.16
C TYR A 16 -1.18 2.89 -9.10
N ASP A 17 -1.27 1.58 -9.29
CA ASP A 17 -2.49 0.97 -9.81
C ASP A 17 -3.59 0.98 -8.75
N ALA A 18 -4.76 0.45 -9.10
CA ALA A 18 -5.86 0.37 -8.15
C ALA A 18 -5.52 -0.49 -6.90
N TRP A 19 -4.65 -1.52 -7.01
CA TRP A 19 -4.24 -2.40 -5.89
C TRP A 19 -3.07 -1.86 -5.06
N GLY A 20 -2.55 -0.67 -5.36
CA GLY A 20 -1.43 -0.09 -4.63
C GLY A 20 -0.06 -0.58 -5.11
N LYS A 21 0.01 -1.27 -6.25
CA LYS A 21 1.27 -1.58 -6.93
C LYS A 21 1.86 -0.28 -7.47
N LEU A 22 3.11 0.00 -7.13
CA LEU A 22 3.81 1.21 -7.58
C LEU A 22 4.09 1.13 -9.09
N ILE A 23 3.52 2.07 -9.84
CA ILE A 23 3.74 2.21 -11.30
C ILE A 23 4.97 3.09 -11.55
N SER A 24 5.08 4.21 -10.84
CA SER A 24 6.21 5.13 -10.99
C SER A 24 6.41 6.02 -9.77
N THR A 25 7.67 6.43 -9.57
CA THR A 25 8.07 7.49 -8.64
C THR A 25 8.78 8.57 -9.43
N THR A 26 8.31 9.81 -9.35
CA THR A 26 8.86 10.97 -10.08
C THR A 26 9.09 12.15 -9.13
N GLY A 27 9.77 13.20 -9.61
CA GLY A 27 10.10 14.40 -8.85
C GLY A 27 11.60 14.61 -8.62
N THR A 28 11.97 15.80 -8.14
CA THR A 28 13.38 16.20 -7.95
C THR A 28 14.11 15.39 -6.89
N LEU A 29 13.38 14.86 -5.90
CA LEU A 29 13.91 14.03 -4.82
C LEU A 29 13.44 12.57 -4.90
N ALA A 30 13.01 12.11 -6.07
CA ALA A 30 12.45 10.76 -6.27
C ALA A 30 13.41 9.63 -5.85
N THR A 31 14.70 9.79 -6.13
CA THR A 31 15.75 8.79 -5.87
C THR A 31 16.39 8.89 -4.49
N SER A 32 16.06 9.93 -3.71
CA SER A 32 16.53 10.11 -2.34
C SER A 32 15.35 10.00 -1.38
N LEU A 33 14.74 11.13 -0.99
CA LEU A 33 13.59 11.16 -0.09
C LEU A 33 12.44 10.26 -0.57
N GLY A 34 12.23 10.19 -1.89
CA GLY A 34 11.20 9.35 -2.48
C GLY A 34 11.46 7.85 -2.31
N ALA A 35 12.73 7.43 -2.38
CA ALA A 35 13.15 6.05 -2.17
C ALA A 35 13.09 5.68 -0.67
N ASP A 36 13.53 6.60 0.19
CA ASP A 36 13.64 6.40 1.64
C ASP A 36 12.30 6.46 2.38
N ASN A 37 11.29 7.12 1.81
CA ASN A 37 9.99 7.25 2.45
C ASN A 37 9.24 5.90 2.49
N PRO A 38 8.97 5.36 3.70
CA PRO A 38 8.27 4.10 3.85
C PRO A 38 6.75 4.28 3.77
N PHE A 39 6.21 5.48 4.02
CA PHE A 39 4.76 5.71 4.02
C PHE A 39 4.26 6.00 2.61
N ARG A 40 3.53 5.03 2.04
CA ARG A 40 3.20 5.01 0.61
C ARG A 40 1.68 4.88 0.40
N TYR A 41 1.23 3.93 -0.42
CA TYR A 41 -0.18 3.72 -0.74
C TYR A 41 -1.07 3.74 0.52
N ARG A 42 -2.06 4.63 0.52
CA ARG A 42 -3.01 4.86 1.64
C ARG A 42 -2.36 5.12 3.01
N GLY A 43 -1.08 5.55 3.03
CA GLY A 43 -0.32 5.79 4.26
C GLY A 43 0.23 4.53 4.91
N TYR A 44 0.14 3.36 4.27
CA TYR A 44 0.73 2.14 4.81
C TYR A 44 2.26 2.18 4.74
N TYR A 45 2.89 1.48 5.69
CA TYR A 45 4.33 1.27 5.69
C TYR A 45 4.67 0.25 4.59
N TYR A 46 5.46 0.66 3.63
CA TYR A 46 5.98 -0.18 2.55
C TYR A 46 7.38 -0.65 2.92
N ASP A 47 7.51 -1.96 3.05
CA ASP A 47 8.80 -2.61 3.20
C ASP A 47 9.43 -2.79 1.81
N THR A 48 10.52 -2.06 1.56
CA THR A 48 11.22 -2.09 0.28
C THR A 48 11.98 -3.39 0.04
N GLU A 49 12.34 -4.15 1.08
CA GLU A 49 13.04 -5.43 0.93
C GLU A 49 12.09 -6.51 0.40
N THR A 50 10.86 -6.53 0.92
CA THR A 50 9.86 -7.55 0.57
C THR A 50 8.89 -7.11 -0.51
N GLY A 51 8.70 -5.81 -0.72
CA GLY A 51 7.68 -5.26 -1.63
C GLY A 51 6.27 -5.29 -1.05
N LEU A 52 6.14 -5.49 0.26
CA LEU A 52 4.86 -5.65 0.95
C LEU A 52 4.47 -4.40 1.74
N TYR A 53 3.16 -4.21 1.93
CA TYR A 53 2.65 -3.19 2.85
C TYR A 53 2.30 -3.81 4.19
N TYR A 54 2.79 -3.22 5.28
CA TYR A 54 2.38 -3.58 6.62
C TYR A 54 1.16 -2.75 7.06
N LEU A 55 0.04 -3.43 7.28
CA LEU A 55 -1.23 -2.85 7.69
C LEU A 55 -1.50 -3.12 9.19
N MET A 56 -0.49 -2.86 10.02
CA MET A 56 -0.48 -3.02 11.50
C MET A 56 -0.59 -4.46 12.03
N THR A 57 -1.38 -5.32 11.42
CA THR A 57 -1.55 -6.71 11.90
C THR A 57 -1.12 -7.74 10.86
N ARG A 58 -1.11 -7.37 9.59
CA ARG A 58 -0.81 -8.27 8.48
C ARG A 58 -0.05 -7.55 7.38
N TYR A 59 0.70 -8.33 6.61
CA TYR A 59 1.31 -7.90 5.37
C TYR A 59 0.35 -8.10 4.20
N TYR A 60 0.22 -7.07 3.38
CA TYR A 60 -0.53 -7.02 2.13
C TYR A 60 0.44 -7.01 0.96
N ASP A 61 0.19 -7.88 -0.01
CA ASP A 61 0.95 -7.95 -1.25
C ASP A 61 0.15 -7.27 -2.38
N PRO A 62 0.63 -6.14 -2.92
CA PRO A 62 -0.04 -5.43 -4.01
C PRO A 62 0.05 -6.16 -5.35
N GLU A 63 1.01 -7.07 -5.57
CA GLU A 63 1.15 -7.86 -6.79
C GLU A 63 0.06 -8.92 -6.89
N VAL A 64 -0.22 -9.62 -5.78
CA VAL A 64 -1.28 -10.64 -5.73
C VAL A 64 -2.61 -10.14 -5.16
N CYS A 65 -2.67 -8.86 -4.81
CA CYS A 65 -3.89 -8.13 -4.49
C CYS A 65 -4.58 -8.60 -3.19
N ARG A 66 -3.82 -9.10 -2.21
CA ARG A 66 -4.37 -9.74 -1.00
C ARG A 66 -3.38 -9.75 0.17
N PHE A 67 -3.87 -10.09 1.36
CA PHE A 67 -2.99 -10.37 2.50
C PHE A 67 -2.22 -11.69 2.29
N ILE A 68 -0.99 -11.76 2.79
CA ILE A 68 -0.18 -12.99 2.76
C ILE A 68 -0.43 -13.91 3.95
N SER A 69 -1.18 -13.43 4.95
CA SER A 69 -1.63 -14.20 6.10
C SER A 69 -3.15 -14.12 6.25
N ALA A 70 -3.74 -15.20 6.77
CA ALA A 70 -5.17 -15.26 7.05
C ALA A 70 -5.54 -14.31 8.19
N ASP A 71 -6.72 -13.71 8.12
CA ASP A 71 -7.32 -12.96 9.24
C ASP A 71 -7.55 -13.89 10.44
N VAL A 72 -7.46 -13.36 11.66
CA VAL A 72 -7.82 -14.11 12.87
C VAL A 72 -9.34 -14.37 12.93
N TYR A 73 -10.13 -13.55 12.25
CA TYR A 73 -11.56 -13.74 12.11
C TYR A 73 -11.90 -14.52 10.84
N MET A 74 -12.56 -15.66 11.01
CA MET A 74 -13.02 -16.49 9.88
C MET A 74 -14.17 -15.84 9.07
N SER A 75 -14.83 -14.83 9.61
CA SER A 75 -15.88 -14.08 8.91
C SER A 75 -16.00 -12.66 9.46
N THR A 76 -16.17 -11.69 8.56
CA THR A 76 -16.47 -10.30 8.91
C THR A 76 -17.98 -9.97 8.90
N GLY A 77 -18.84 -10.95 8.60
CA GLY A 77 -20.28 -10.73 8.44
C GLY A 77 -20.68 -10.03 7.13
N GLN A 78 -19.73 -9.74 6.23
CA GLN A 78 -19.97 -9.05 4.95
C GLN A 78 -20.40 -10.00 3.81
N GLY A 79 -21.27 -10.97 4.11
CA GLY A 79 -21.76 -11.95 3.13
C GLY A 79 -20.68 -12.96 2.68
N VAL A 80 -20.82 -13.48 1.46
CA VAL A 80 -19.94 -14.54 0.91
C VAL A 80 -18.46 -14.13 0.93
N LEU A 81 -18.16 -12.87 0.62
CA LEU A 81 -16.79 -12.35 0.64
C LEU A 81 -16.23 -12.16 2.05
N GLY A 82 -17.11 -12.00 3.05
CA GLY A 82 -16.70 -11.82 4.44
C GLY A 82 -15.95 -13.02 5.02
N GLY A 83 -16.11 -14.22 4.43
CA GLY A 83 -15.37 -15.43 4.80
C GLY A 83 -14.00 -15.56 4.14
N ASN A 84 -13.61 -14.66 3.24
CA ASN A 84 -12.29 -14.69 2.61
C ASN A 84 -11.26 -14.03 3.51
N MET A 85 -10.57 -14.87 4.30
CA MET A 85 -9.60 -14.44 5.31
C MET A 85 -8.36 -13.72 4.72
N TRP A 86 -8.16 -13.75 3.41
CA TRP A 86 -7.05 -13.08 2.73
C TRP A 86 -7.49 -11.83 1.96
N ALA A 87 -8.80 -11.58 1.84
CA ALA A 87 -9.30 -10.48 1.03
C ALA A 87 -8.84 -9.11 1.54
N TYR A 88 -8.39 -8.27 0.62
CA TYR A 88 -8.16 -6.87 0.88
C TYR A 88 -9.38 -6.05 0.44
N CYS A 89 -9.94 -5.26 1.37
CA CYS A 89 -11.11 -4.40 1.15
C CYS A 89 -12.30 -5.10 0.46
N GLY A 90 -12.55 -6.38 0.75
CA GLY A 90 -13.66 -7.12 0.10
C GLY A 90 -13.53 -7.20 -1.42
N ASN A 91 -12.30 -7.19 -1.94
CA ASN A 91 -11.95 -7.12 -3.37
C ASN A 91 -12.40 -5.83 -4.08
N ASN A 92 -12.73 -4.77 -3.34
CA ASN A 92 -13.11 -3.47 -3.86
C ASN A 92 -12.40 -2.35 -3.09
N ARG A 93 -11.48 -1.65 -3.73
CA ARG A 93 -10.49 -0.80 -3.07
C ARG A 93 -10.41 0.60 -3.64
#